data_AF-A0A545V363-F1
#
_entry.id   AF-A0A545V363-F1
#
_cell.length_a   1.000
_cell.length_b   1.000
_cell.length_c   1.000
_cell.angle_alpha   90.00
_cell.angle_beta   90.00
_cell.angle_gamma   90.00
#
_symmetry.space_group_name_H-M   'P 1'
#
loop_
_entity.id
_entity.type
_entity.pdbx_description
1 polymer ?
#
loop_
_entity_poly.entity_id
_entity_poly.type
_entity_poly.pdbx_seq_one_letter_code
_entity_poly.pdbx_strand_id
1 'polypeptide(L)'
;MPKKRHISYLRSPQALSPFSGAVKDKPHKSVNELLTQLRHASLASSSTAAPPDSSALHANIPTVPPALRHILQIPETPAPRPRRAVRPRFDSNGRRLPAGPPPPRSWTSPSQHQQIPPLSASESVSAVRNALASVSLPGLHVPAPTSLIGLVLAHVASNWAFHRVYDQHYLYEVPCHLKPALMRELAIYGPTGLALGDIKALLLRPGQGDNGNHDAGSLPPSSAFDREITALDLTGALGRSLTLRDVTVLLFPARPTTSLPDEAQDSWEASVDAPPTPRLSYALVPNLTHVSLAINPEHAENVSWRDLLTLAPRLGSITHLSLAYWPEPCLLQSAKFATVNSPQGHRIPYGGTNYYSHSIDHDWSEALLVLKKLSQSLYTLEFLDLTGCASWFQALKLEDEHDFIDWVNNWGKITTLRLKMGWALAADAEPSTLAAHQEAADMAVSVERHITAARGGRGRFITVER
;
A
#
# COMPACT_ATOMS: atom_id res chain seq x y z
N MET A 1 -5.69 -34.69 57.53
CA MET A 1 -4.24 -34.86 57.21
C MET A 1 -4.16 -35.23 55.73
N PRO A 2 -3.29 -34.62 54.88
CA PRO A 2 -1.87 -34.36 55.13
C PRO A 2 -1.31 -32.98 54.70
N LYS A 3 -0.32 -32.54 55.49
CA LYS A 3 0.94 -31.85 55.17
C LYS A 3 0.96 -30.69 54.14
N LYS A 4 0.90 -29.47 54.70
CA LYS A 4 1.46 -28.22 54.14
C LYS A 4 2.95 -28.43 53.79
N ARG A 5 3.36 -28.06 52.57
CA ARG A 5 4.76 -27.83 52.21
C ARG A 5 4.96 -26.34 51.88
N HIS A 6 5.78 -25.71 52.69
CA HIS A 6 6.31 -24.36 52.51
C HIS A 6 7.17 -24.31 51.25
N ILE A 7 6.91 -23.34 50.36
CA ILE A 7 7.85 -22.89 49.34
C ILE A 7 8.54 -21.67 49.93
N SER A 8 9.83 -21.80 50.22
CA SER A 8 10.69 -20.73 50.72
C SER A 8 11.10 -19.80 49.58
N TYR A 9 10.83 -18.52 49.76
CA TYR A 9 11.31 -17.41 48.95
C TYR A 9 12.85 -17.38 48.95
N LEU A 10 13.48 -17.47 47.78
CA LEU A 10 14.90 -17.16 47.62
C LEU A 10 15.06 -15.68 47.30
N ARG A 11 15.61 -14.98 48.30
CA ARG A 11 16.01 -13.58 48.30
C ARG A 11 17.30 -13.40 47.51
N SER A 12 17.36 -12.31 46.75
CA SER A 12 18.54 -11.75 46.08
C SER A 12 19.70 -11.50 47.07
N PRO A 13 20.97 -11.72 46.68
CA PRO A 13 22.12 -11.12 47.32
C PRO A 13 22.70 -9.96 46.49
N GLN A 14 22.82 -8.80 47.14
CA GLN A 14 23.65 -7.68 46.70
C GLN A 14 25.14 -7.91 47.01
N ALA A 15 25.95 -7.38 46.10
CA ALA A 15 27.30 -6.81 46.25
C ALA A 15 28.49 -7.71 46.65
N LEU A 16 29.52 -7.73 45.80
CA LEU A 16 30.82 -7.08 46.05
C LEU A 16 31.67 -7.07 44.76
N SER A 17 32.28 -5.92 44.49
CA SER A 17 33.23 -5.64 43.41
C SER A 17 34.56 -6.40 43.57
N PRO A 18 35.32 -6.54 42.48
CA PRO A 18 36.73 -6.16 42.56
C PRO A 18 37.19 -5.22 41.44
N PHE A 19 38.24 -4.49 41.81
CA PHE A 19 38.88 -3.34 41.18
C PHE A 19 39.72 -3.65 39.92
N SER A 20 39.96 -2.57 39.19
CA SER A 20 41.19 -2.25 38.41
C SER A 20 41.46 -3.01 37.11
N GLY A 21 40.73 -2.64 36.07
CA GLY A 21 41.21 -2.71 34.68
C GLY A 21 41.78 -1.35 34.27
N ALA A 22 43.09 -1.30 34.03
CA ALA A 22 43.85 -0.11 33.67
C ALA A 22 43.25 0.62 32.45
N VAL A 23 42.69 1.80 32.69
CA VAL A 23 42.46 2.80 31.66
C VAL A 23 43.83 3.30 31.22
N LYS A 24 44.26 2.95 30.01
CA LYS A 24 45.35 3.66 29.33
C LYS A 24 44.83 5.06 29.02
N ASP A 25 45.10 6.01 29.93
CA ASP A 25 45.02 7.43 29.65
C ASP A 25 45.88 7.73 28.43
N LYS A 26 45.22 7.94 27.28
CA LYS A 26 45.86 8.62 26.15
C LYS A 26 45.92 10.09 26.54
N PRO A 27 47.10 10.73 26.61
CA PRO A 27 47.16 12.15 26.94
C PRO A 27 46.37 12.92 25.87
N HIS A 28 45.45 13.76 26.32
CA HIS A 28 44.80 14.75 25.47
C HIS A 28 45.89 15.64 24.87
N LYS A 29 46.17 15.47 23.57
CA LYS A 29 47.11 16.31 22.84
C LYS A 29 46.68 17.77 22.98
N SER A 30 47.57 18.60 23.53
CA SER A 30 47.26 20.02 23.68
C SER A 30 47.14 20.67 22.30
N VAL A 31 46.32 21.71 22.19
CA VAL A 31 46.10 22.44 20.92
C VAL A 31 47.42 22.91 20.29
N ASN A 32 48.39 23.29 21.11
CA ASN A 32 49.71 23.70 20.64
C ASN A 32 50.48 22.54 19.99
N GLU A 33 50.34 21.32 20.51
CA GLU A 33 50.97 20.12 19.99
C GLU A 33 50.41 19.75 18.60
N LEU A 34 49.09 19.94 18.44
CA LEU A 34 48.36 19.75 17.19
C LEU A 34 48.74 20.79 16.13
N LEU A 35 48.94 22.04 16.54
CA LEU A 35 49.45 23.11 15.68
C LEU A 35 50.90 22.89 15.24
N THR A 36 51.76 22.37 16.12
CA THR A 36 53.12 21.96 15.71
C THR A 36 53.08 20.80 14.72
N GLN A 37 52.25 19.77 14.95
CA GLN A 37 52.11 18.65 14.01
C GLN A 37 51.62 19.12 12.63
N LEU A 38 50.69 20.08 12.57
CA LEU A 38 50.23 20.68 11.31
C LEU A 38 51.33 21.48 10.60
N ARG A 39 52.14 22.26 11.33
CA ARG A 39 53.28 22.97 10.73
C ARG A 39 54.31 21.99 10.17
N HIS A 40 54.62 20.92 10.89
CA HIS A 40 55.56 19.90 10.43
C HIS A 40 55.03 19.09 9.23
N ALA A 41 53.73 18.79 9.19
CA ALA A 41 53.11 18.11 8.04
C ALA A 41 53.08 18.97 6.76
N SER A 42 52.94 20.30 6.90
CA SER A 42 53.03 21.22 5.75
C SER A 42 54.44 21.36 5.18
N LEU A 43 55.47 21.12 5.99
CA LEU A 43 56.88 21.17 5.56
C LEU A 43 57.38 19.82 5.01
N ALA A 44 56.87 18.69 5.52
CA ALA A 44 57.25 17.36 5.05
C ALA A 44 56.66 16.98 3.68
N SER A 45 55.65 17.71 3.20
CA SER A 45 55.03 17.51 1.88
C SER A 45 55.83 18.14 0.72
N SER A 46 56.99 18.75 1.00
CA SER A 46 57.87 19.36 -0.01
C SER A 46 58.92 18.41 -0.60
N SER A 47 59.05 17.16 -0.12
CA SER A 47 60.16 16.28 -0.48
C SER A 47 59.77 14.81 -0.68
N THR A 48 58.85 14.52 -1.60
CA THR A 48 58.73 13.17 -2.17
C THR A 48 58.16 13.24 -3.58
N ALA A 49 58.94 12.78 -4.56
CA ALA A 49 58.56 12.67 -5.95
C ALA A 49 57.58 11.49 -6.15
N ALA A 50 56.37 11.79 -6.63
CA ALA A 50 55.36 10.81 -7.10
C ALA A 50 54.43 11.51 -8.14
N PRO A 51 53.75 10.75 -9.03
CA PRO A 51 53.35 11.17 -10.39
C PRO A 51 52.04 12.02 -10.44
N PRO A 52 51.70 12.62 -11.60
CA PRO A 52 50.89 13.83 -11.65
C PRO A 52 49.42 13.48 -11.81
N ASP A 53 48.64 13.61 -10.73
CA ASP A 53 47.20 13.87 -10.80
C ASP A 53 46.71 14.42 -9.45
N SER A 54 47.11 15.64 -9.13
CA SER A 54 46.43 16.52 -8.16
C SER A 54 47.05 17.92 -8.18
N SER A 55 46.72 18.68 -9.22
CA SER A 55 46.94 20.14 -9.23
C SER A 55 45.98 20.82 -8.24
N ALA A 56 46.40 20.94 -6.98
CA ALA A 56 45.70 21.74 -5.98
C ALA A 56 46.62 22.54 -5.04
N LEU A 57 47.92 22.68 -5.35
CA LEU A 57 48.87 23.40 -4.46
C LEU A 57 49.78 24.43 -5.14
N HIS A 58 49.50 24.89 -6.37
CA HIS A 58 50.25 25.98 -7.01
C HIS A 58 49.67 27.39 -6.75
N ALA A 59 48.96 27.60 -5.63
CA ALA A 59 48.29 28.88 -5.37
C ALA A 59 49.18 29.96 -4.73
N ASN A 60 50.37 29.63 -4.22
CA ASN A 60 51.22 30.57 -3.48
C ASN A 60 52.67 30.65 -4.01
N ILE A 61 52.85 30.77 -5.33
CA ILE A 61 54.14 31.17 -5.89
C ILE A 61 54.05 32.66 -6.26
N PRO A 62 54.91 33.54 -5.72
CA PRO A 62 54.91 34.95 -6.09
C PRO A 62 55.18 35.12 -7.59
N THR A 63 54.26 35.79 -8.29
CA THR A 63 54.33 35.97 -9.73
C THR A 63 55.32 37.09 -10.09
N VAL A 64 56.39 36.73 -10.80
CA VAL A 64 57.35 37.69 -11.36
C VAL A 64 56.74 38.40 -12.57
N PRO A 65 56.93 39.73 -12.74
CA PRO A 65 56.47 40.48 -13.93
C PRO A 65 57.07 39.94 -15.25
N PRO A 66 56.34 40.04 -16.38
CA PRO A 66 56.68 39.37 -17.64
C PRO A 66 58.02 39.80 -18.25
N ALA A 67 58.47 41.03 -18.01
CA ALA A 67 59.76 41.52 -18.49
C ALA A 67 60.97 40.80 -17.84
N LEU A 68 60.86 40.42 -16.57
CA LEU A 68 61.92 39.72 -15.84
C LEU A 68 61.90 38.20 -16.08
N ARG A 69 60.77 37.65 -16.54
CA ARG A 69 60.66 36.22 -16.90
C ARG A 69 61.47 35.85 -18.14
N HIS A 70 61.52 36.74 -19.14
CA HIS A 70 62.32 36.56 -20.35
C HIS A 70 63.83 36.55 -20.06
N ILE A 71 64.29 37.38 -19.12
CA ILE A 71 65.71 37.46 -18.75
C ILE A 71 66.13 36.22 -17.95
N LEU A 72 65.24 35.69 -17.10
CA LEU A 72 65.52 34.57 -16.22
C LEU A 72 65.16 33.19 -16.82
N GLN A 73 64.74 33.13 -18.09
CA GLN A 73 64.31 31.91 -18.80
C GLN A 73 63.28 31.06 -18.02
N ILE A 74 62.36 31.72 -17.30
CA ILE A 74 61.33 31.03 -16.52
C ILE A 74 60.16 30.67 -17.46
N PRO A 75 59.70 29.40 -17.51
CA PRO A 75 58.63 28.98 -18.40
C PRO A 75 57.30 29.69 -18.08
N GLU A 76 56.53 29.95 -19.13
CA GLU A 76 55.30 30.73 -19.04
C GLU A 76 54.19 29.96 -18.30
N THR A 77 53.59 30.60 -17.29
CA THR A 77 52.49 30.01 -16.51
C THR A 77 51.26 29.80 -17.40
N PRO A 78 50.71 28.57 -17.48
CA PRO A 78 49.57 28.28 -18.33
C PRO A 78 48.32 29.04 -17.87
N ALA A 79 47.45 29.38 -18.83
CA ALA A 79 46.23 30.12 -18.57
C ALA A 79 45.31 29.37 -17.58
N PRO A 80 44.67 30.07 -16.62
CA PRO A 80 43.81 29.44 -15.65
C PRO A 80 42.61 28.77 -16.34
N ARG A 81 42.28 27.56 -15.88
CA ARG A 81 41.17 26.75 -16.41
C ARG A 81 39.85 27.53 -16.32
N PRO A 82 38.99 27.51 -17.35
CA PRO A 82 37.70 28.23 -17.33
C PRO A 82 36.86 27.77 -16.15
N ARG A 83 36.39 28.72 -15.32
CA ARG A 83 35.54 28.45 -14.16
C ARG A 83 34.21 27.87 -14.63
N ARG A 84 33.77 26.75 -14.02
CA ARG A 84 32.40 26.21 -14.18
C ARG A 84 31.41 27.32 -13.82
N ALA A 85 30.47 27.60 -14.73
CA ALA A 85 29.44 28.62 -14.52
C ALA A 85 28.54 28.22 -13.34
N VAL A 86 28.72 28.86 -12.19
CA VAL A 86 27.71 28.86 -11.12
C VAL A 86 26.54 29.67 -11.64
N ARG A 87 25.40 29.02 -11.90
CA ARG A 87 24.20 29.70 -12.39
C ARG A 87 23.82 30.81 -11.40
N PRO A 88 23.75 32.09 -11.82
CA PRO A 88 23.29 33.17 -10.95
C PRO A 88 21.82 32.94 -10.58
N ARG A 89 21.51 33.02 -9.29
CA ARG A 89 20.14 32.94 -8.79
C ARG A 89 19.46 34.30 -8.97
N PHE A 90 18.38 34.33 -9.74
CA PHE A 90 17.53 35.50 -9.94
C PHE A 90 16.22 35.33 -9.16
N ASP A 91 15.66 36.44 -8.67
CA ASP A 91 14.28 36.45 -8.16
C ASP A 91 13.24 36.44 -9.31
N SER A 92 11.95 36.36 -8.98
CA SER A 92 10.85 36.40 -9.95
C SER A 92 10.79 37.70 -10.77
N ASN A 93 11.50 38.75 -10.33
CA ASN A 93 11.59 40.05 -10.98
C ASN A 93 12.93 40.24 -11.72
N GLY A 94 13.72 39.17 -11.90
CA GLY A 94 14.97 39.19 -12.64
C GLY A 94 16.14 39.88 -11.94
N ARG A 95 16.05 40.18 -10.64
CA ARG A 95 17.17 40.74 -9.86
C ARG A 95 18.09 39.65 -9.36
N ARG A 96 19.40 39.90 -9.43
CA ARG A 96 20.40 38.99 -8.88
C ARG A 96 20.30 38.97 -7.36
N LEU A 97 20.05 37.79 -6.79
CA LEU A 97 20.03 37.61 -5.34
C LEU A 97 21.48 37.74 -4.82
N PRO A 98 21.70 38.47 -3.70
CA PRO A 98 23.02 38.51 -3.07
C PRO A 98 23.46 37.11 -2.66
N ALA A 99 24.77 36.86 -2.67
CA ALA A 99 25.32 35.59 -2.24
C ALA A 99 24.98 35.36 -0.76
N GLY A 100 23.95 34.55 -0.52
CA GLY A 100 23.59 34.13 0.82
C GLY A 100 24.71 33.28 1.44
N PRO A 101 24.75 33.18 2.78
CA PRO A 101 25.64 32.24 3.45
C PRO A 101 25.43 30.83 2.87
N PRO A 102 26.51 30.04 2.73
CA PRO A 102 26.37 28.67 2.26
C PRO A 102 25.38 27.93 3.18
N PRO A 103 24.52 27.06 2.61
CA PRO A 103 23.61 26.27 3.42
C PRO A 103 24.40 25.53 4.51
N PRO A 104 23.83 25.36 5.72
CA PRO A 104 24.45 24.58 6.78
C PRO A 104 24.88 23.22 6.23
N ARG A 105 26.04 22.72 6.65
CA ARG A 105 26.52 21.40 6.21
C ARG A 105 25.51 20.30 6.51
N SER A 106 24.68 20.45 7.54
CA SER A 106 23.58 19.53 7.84
C SER A 106 22.50 19.44 6.76
N TRP A 107 22.39 20.43 5.86
CA TRP A 107 21.44 20.43 4.73
C TRP A 107 22.05 19.86 3.44
N THR A 108 23.37 19.95 3.29
CA THR A 108 24.09 19.45 2.10
C THR A 108 24.74 18.09 2.34
N SER A 109 24.97 17.71 3.60
CA SER A 109 25.40 16.38 3.94
C SER A 109 24.20 15.45 3.77
N PRO A 110 24.29 14.42 2.91
CA PRO A 110 23.31 13.34 2.97
C PRO A 110 23.32 12.81 4.41
N SER A 111 22.17 12.85 5.08
CA SER A 111 22.04 12.25 6.41
C SER A 111 22.58 10.83 6.35
N GLN A 112 23.64 10.55 7.10
CA GLN A 112 24.22 9.21 7.22
C GLN A 112 23.23 8.19 7.84
N HIS A 113 22.03 8.66 8.21
CA HIS A 113 20.87 7.87 8.65
C HIS A 113 19.87 7.50 7.53
N GLN A 114 20.12 7.85 6.27
CA GLN A 114 19.28 7.46 5.13
C GLN A 114 20.09 6.78 4.04
N GLN A 115 20.75 5.69 4.41
CA GLN A 115 20.92 4.56 3.52
C GLN A 115 20.57 3.31 4.35
N ILE A 116 19.29 3.17 4.68
CA ILE A 116 18.75 1.82 4.76
C ILE A 116 18.97 1.29 3.35
N PRO A 117 19.85 0.30 3.12
CA PRO A 117 19.93 -0.32 1.82
C PRO A 117 18.50 -0.73 1.50
N PRO A 118 17.95 -0.45 0.30
CA PRO A 118 16.72 -1.13 -0.06
C PRO A 118 17.03 -2.60 0.16
N LEU A 119 16.38 -3.21 1.15
CA LEU A 119 16.36 -4.66 1.31
C LEU A 119 16.17 -5.16 -0.10
N SER A 120 17.12 -5.95 -0.62
CA SER A 120 17.11 -6.47 -1.98
C SER A 120 15.83 -7.26 -2.19
N ALA A 121 14.73 -6.55 -2.42
CA ALA A 121 13.50 -7.09 -2.89
C ALA A 121 13.84 -7.59 -4.28
N SER A 122 13.59 -8.87 -4.52
CA SER A 122 13.62 -9.42 -5.86
C SER A 122 12.92 -8.43 -6.80
N GLU A 123 13.46 -8.22 -8.00
CA GLU A 123 12.87 -7.34 -9.01
C GLU A 123 11.38 -7.64 -9.20
N SER A 124 10.97 -8.91 -9.05
CA SER A 124 9.58 -9.36 -9.04
C SER A 124 8.72 -8.69 -7.96
N VAL A 125 9.18 -8.65 -6.71
CA VAL A 125 8.45 -8.05 -5.58
C VAL A 125 8.33 -6.54 -5.76
N SER A 126 9.38 -5.90 -6.29
CA SER A 126 9.33 -4.47 -6.61
C SER A 126 8.35 -4.19 -7.76
N ALA A 127 8.33 -5.03 -8.80
CA ALA A 127 7.41 -4.89 -9.93
C ALA A 127 5.95 -5.02 -9.49
N VAL A 128 5.63 -6.01 -8.65
CA VAL A 128 4.29 -6.22 -8.11
C VAL A 128 3.83 -5.03 -7.25
N ARG A 129 4.71 -4.51 -6.38
CA ARG A 129 4.40 -3.29 -5.61
C ARG A 129 4.14 -2.09 -6.49
N ASN A 130 4.93 -1.90 -7.55
CA ASN A 130 4.74 -0.80 -8.49
C ASN A 130 3.43 -0.95 -9.29
N ALA A 131 3.11 -2.16 -9.74
CA ALA A 131 1.86 -2.47 -10.41
C ALA A 131 0.66 -2.17 -9.51
N LEU A 132 0.74 -2.51 -8.23
CA LEU A 132 -0.30 -2.26 -7.26
C LEU A 132 -0.38 -0.77 -6.84
N ALA A 133 0.76 -0.08 -6.76
CA ALA A 133 0.84 1.37 -6.58
C ALA A 133 0.27 2.16 -7.78
N SER A 134 0.10 1.54 -8.94
CA SER A 134 -0.55 2.16 -10.10
C SER A 134 -2.09 2.08 -10.09
N VAL A 135 -2.68 1.18 -9.29
CA VAL A 135 -4.14 0.99 -9.23
C VAL A 135 -4.80 2.17 -8.52
N SER A 136 -5.67 2.94 -9.15
CA SER A 136 -6.35 4.06 -8.46
C SER A 136 -7.83 4.13 -8.80
N LEU A 137 -8.68 4.36 -7.80
CA LEU A 137 -10.07 4.69 -8.05
C LEU A 137 -10.19 6.18 -8.45
N PRO A 138 -11.07 6.52 -9.42
CA PRO A 138 -11.42 7.91 -9.69
C PRO A 138 -11.97 8.58 -8.43
N GLY A 139 -11.74 9.89 -8.30
CA GLY A 139 -12.26 10.68 -7.17
C GLY A 139 -11.49 10.51 -5.85
N LEU A 140 -10.61 9.51 -5.73
CA LEU A 140 -9.73 9.38 -4.57
C LEU A 140 -8.55 10.36 -4.64
N HIS A 141 -8.28 11.03 -3.52
CA HIS A 141 -7.06 11.83 -3.38
C HIS A 141 -5.87 10.90 -3.10
N VAL A 142 -5.08 10.63 -4.13
CA VAL A 142 -3.78 9.94 -3.99
C VAL A 142 -2.68 10.99 -4.07
N PRO A 143 -1.98 11.29 -2.97
CA PRO A 143 -0.88 12.24 -2.98
C PRO A 143 0.23 11.79 -3.93
N ALA A 144 0.81 12.72 -4.69
CA ALA A 144 1.94 12.38 -5.53
C ALA A 144 3.10 11.84 -4.66
N PRO A 145 3.79 10.77 -5.08
CA PRO A 145 4.79 10.08 -4.26
C PRO A 145 5.99 10.97 -3.92
N THR A 146 6.31 11.93 -4.79
CA THR A 146 7.38 12.93 -4.58
C THR A 146 6.90 14.18 -3.85
N SER A 147 5.60 14.30 -3.54
CA SER A 147 5.09 15.41 -2.74
C SER A 147 5.47 15.20 -1.28
N LEU A 148 5.52 16.29 -0.51
CA LEU A 148 5.79 16.22 0.93
C LEU A 148 4.78 15.30 1.64
N ILE A 149 3.50 15.36 1.27
CA ILE A 149 2.45 14.51 1.86
C ILE A 149 2.71 13.04 1.52
N GLY A 150 3.05 12.74 0.27
CA GLY A 150 3.36 11.37 -0.17
C GLY A 150 4.57 10.79 0.57
N LEU A 151 5.65 11.58 0.68
CA LEU A 151 6.85 11.18 1.43
C LEU A 151 6.55 10.96 2.93
N VAL A 152 5.72 11.81 3.54
CA VAL A 152 5.32 11.65 4.94
C VAL A 152 4.49 10.38 5.12
N LEU A 153 3.49 10.12 4.27
CA LEU A 153 2.68 8.90 4.33
C LEU A 153 3.55 7.64 4.18
N ALA A 154 4.46 7.63 3.21
CA ALA A 154 5.39 6.52 3.01
C ALA A 154 6.29 6.30 4.23
N HIS A 155 6.74 7.38 4.88
CA HIS A 155 7.57 7.28 6.08
C HIS A 155 6.78 6.77 7.29
N VAL A 156 5.55 7.27 7.50
CA VAL A 156 4.63 6.79 8.53
C VAL A 156 4.31 5.31 8.33
N ALA A 157 4.08 4.88 7.08
CA ALA A 157 3.80 3.49 6.75
C ALA A 157 5.02 2.58 7.02
N SER A 158 6.22 3.04 6.69
CA SER A 158 7.47 2.29 6.97
C SER A 158 7.74 2.11 8.46
N ASN A 159 7.41 3.12 9.26
CA ASN A 159 7.57 3.12 10.72
C ASN A 159 6.26 2.84 11.46
N TRP A 160 5.30 2.17 10.82
CA TRP A 160 3.96 2.00 11.37
C TRP A 160 3.93 1.34 12.75
N ALA A 161 4.81 0.37 13.01
CA ALA A 161 4.90 -0.30 14.31
C ALA A 161 5.15 0.68 15.47
N PHE A 162 5.87 1.78 15.21
CA PHE A 162 6.07 2.86 16.17
C PHE A 162 4.79 3.70 16.32
N HIS A 163 4.26 4.22 15.21
CA HIS A 163 3.08 5.09 15.22
C HIS A 163 1.85 4.42 15.83
N ARG A 164 1.67 3.10 15.59
CA ARG A 164 0.59 2.31 16.17
C ARG A 164 0.60 2.28 17.69
N VAL A 165 1.75 2.39 18.33
CA VAL A 165 1.88 2.34 19.80
C VAL A 165 1.89 3.75 20.39
N TYR A 166 2.73 4.63 19.83
CA TYR A 166 2.96 5.96 20.40
C TYR A 166 1.86 6.96 20.02
N ASP A 167 1.35 6.90 18.78
CA ASP A 167 0.39 7.87 18.26
C ASP A 167 -1.04 7.32 18.22
N GLN A 168 -1.31 6.20 18.89
CA GLN A 168 -2.60 5.47 18.83
C GLN A 168 -3.85 6.35 19.07
N HIS A 169 -3.72 7.41 19.86
CA HIS A 169 -4.81 8.34 20.16
C HIS A 169 -5.00 9.44 19.08
N TYR A 170 -3.95 9.72 18.30
CA TYR A 170 -3.92 10.75 17.26
C TYR A 170 -4.17 10.19 15.86
N LEU A 171 -4.06 8.87 15.67
CA LEU A 171 -4.29 8.21 14.37
C LEU A 171 -5.69 8.48 13.80
N TYR A 172 -6.69 8.63 14.66
CA TYR A 172 -8.04 8.98 14.23
C TYR A 172 -8.15 10.42 13.68
N GLU A 173 -7.30 11.34 14.14
CA GLU A 173 -7.30 12.76 13.74
C GLU A 173 -6.68 13.00 12.36
N VAL A 174 -6.11 11.97 11.73
CA VAL A 174 -5.63 12.03 10.35
C VAL A 174 -6.79 12.49 9.44
N PRO A 175 -6.58 13.47 8.54
CA PRO A 175 -7.65 13.96 7.67
C PRO A 175 -8.32 12.83 6.88
N CYS A 176 -9.66 12.85 6.80
CA CYS A 176 -10.45 11.77 6.18
C CYS A 176 -10.06 11.45 4.73
N HIS A 177 -9.65 12.45 3.95
CA HIS A 177 -9.19 12.26 2.58
C HIS A 177 -7.80 11.59 2.48
N LEU A 178 -6.99 11.62 3.54
CA LEU A 178 -5.67 10.98 3.59
C LEU A 178 -5.73 9.56 4.19
N LYS A 179 -6.77 9.21 4.95
CA LYS A 179 -6.92 7.87 5.54
C LYS A 179 -6.86 6.75 4.48
N PRO A 180 -7.57 6.82 3.33
CA PRO A 180 -7.47 5.79 2.30
C PRO A 180 -6.05 5.67 1.73
N ALA A 181 -5.38 6.81 1.47
CA ALA A 181 -4.01 6.82 0.97
C ALA A 181 -3.03 6.18 1.96
N LEU A 182 -3.18 6.46 3.26
CA LEU A 182 -2.37 5.84 4.31
C LEU A 182 -2.62 4.32 4.41
N MET A 183 -3.89 3.89 4.37
CA MET A 183 -4.25 2.46 4.40
C MET A 183 -3.61 1.70 3.25
N ARG A 184 -3.64 2.28 2.05
CA ARG A 184 -2.99 1.74 0.87
C ARG A 184 -1.47 1.63 1.04
N GLU A 185 -0.80 2.70 1.46
CA GLU A 185 0.65 2.69 1.68
C GLU A 185 1.06 1.63 2.71
N LEU A 186 0.28 1.48 3.79
CA LEU A 186 0.47 0.42 4.79
C LEU A 186 0.29 -0.98 4.22
N ALA A 187 -0.72 -1.19 3.37
CA ALA A 187 -1.00 -2.48 2.75
C ALA A 187 0.09 -2.89 1.73
N ILE A 188 0.63 -1.94 0.96
CA ILE A 188 1.64 -2.20 -0.08
C ILE A 188 3.04 -2.30 0.53
N TYR A 189 3.47 -1.28 1.27
CA TYR A 189 4.86 -1.12 1.72
C TYR A 189 5.09 -1.51 3.17
N GLY A 190 4.03 -1.57 4.00
CA GLY A 190 4.15 -1.97 5.39
C GLY A 190 4.71 -3.38 5.53
N PRO A 191 5.58 -3.65 6.53
CA PRO A 191 6.20 -4.96 6.71
C PRO A 191 5.17 -6.04 7.04
N THR A 192 4.21 -5.73 7.91
CA THR A 192 3.13 -6.63 8.34
C THR A 192 1.87 -6.53 7.47
N GLY A 193 1.84 -5.60 6.52
CA GLY A 193 0.60 -5.19 5.84
C GLY A 193 -0.34 -4.40 6.76
N LEU A 194 -1.57 -4.20 6.30
CA LEU A 194 -2.63 -3.48 7.01
C LEU A 194 -3.45 -4.47 7.85
N ALA A 195 -3.40 -4.41 9.18
CA ALA A 195 -4.19 -5.27 10.05
C ALA A 195 -5.56 -4.66 10.39
N LEU A 196 -6.51 -5.50 10.81
CA LEU A 196 -7.85 -5.05 11.21
C LEU A 196 -7.82 -3.99 12.33
N GLY A 197 -6.88 -4.13 13.27
CA GLY A 197 -6.68 -3.16 14.35
C GLY A 197 -6.19 -1.79 13.85
N ASP A 198 -5.41 -1.76 12.76
CA ASP A 198 -4.90 -0.51 12.17
C ASP A 198 -6.03 0.28 11.52
N ILE A 199 -6.93 -0.42 10.81
CA ILE A 199 -8.14 0.20 10.23
C ILE A 199 -9.02 0.75 11.33
N LYS A 200 -9.21 0.00 12.41
CA LYS A 200 -9.97 0.47 13.57
C LYS A 200 -9.33 1.73 14.17
N ALA A 201 -8.02 1.76 14.39
CA ALA A 201 -7.33 2.93 14.93
C ALA A 201 -7.46 4.19 14.05
N LEU A 202 -7.53 4.03 12.72
CA LEU A 202 -7.71 5.13 11.78
C LEU A 202 -9.17 5.61 11.67
N LEU A 203 -10.14 4.69 11.77
CA LEU A 203 -11.56 4.98 11.53
C LEU A 203 -12.37 5.28 12.80
N LEU A 204 -11.98 4.70 13.94
CA LEU A 204 -12.70 4.82 15.20
C LEU A 204 -12.05 5.85 16.10
N ARG A 205 -12.86 6.77 16.63
CA ARG A 205 -12.43 7.66 17.70
C ARG A 205 -12.12 6.81 18.95
N PRO A 206 -10.93 6.96 19.57
CA PRO A 206 -10.68 6.36 20.87
C PRO A 206 -11.76 6.79 21.86
N GLY A 207 -12.43 5.82 22.50
CA GLY A 207 -13.45 6.11 23.51
C GLY A 207 -12.81 6.86 24.67
N GLN A 208 -13.29 8.07 24.95
CA GLN A 208 -12.88 8.86 26.10
C GLN A 208 -13.44 8.20 27.38
N GLY A 209 -12.82 7.10 27.84
CA GLY A 209 -13.31 6.36 29.01
C GLY A 209 -12.84 4.92 29.20
N ASP A 210 -11.81 4.43 28.49
CA ASP A 210 -11.27 3.09 28.75
C ASP A 210 -10.34 3.07 29.97
N ASN A 211 -10.89 3.41 31.14
CA ASN A 211 -10.29 3.07 32.42
C ASN A 211 -10.63 1.61 32.74
N GLY A 212 -9.82 0.70 32.20
CA GLY A 212 -9.49 -0.58 32.85
C GLY A 212 -10.63 -1.52 33.24
N ASN A 213 -11.77 -1.50 32.56
CA ASN A 213 -12.78 -2.54 32.75
C ASN A 213 -12.88 -3.41 31.51
N HIS A 214 -12.50 -4.67 31.68
CA HIS A 214 -12.66 -5.73 30.70
C HIS A 214 -14.14 -5.93 30.33
N ASP A 215 -14.67 -5.10 29.43
CA ASP A 215 -15.90 -5.38 28.70
C ASP A 215 -15.62 -5.29 27.21
N ALA A 216 -15.03 -6.36 26.69
CA ALA A 216 -14.69 -6.59 25.29
C ALA A 216 -15.92 -6.80 24.38
N GLY A 217 -17.01 -6.05 24.60
CA GLY A 217 -18.29 -6.26 23.92
C GLY A 217 -19.13 -5.02 23.65
N SER A 218 -18.76 -3.84 24.15
CA SER A 218 -19.54 -2.62 23.90
C SER A 218 -19.15 -2.00 22.55
N LEU A 219 -20.09 -2.03 21.61
CA LEU A 219 -19.98 -1.35 20.32
C LEU A 219 -19.64 0.13 20.52
N PRO A 220 -18.71 0.70 19.74
CA PRO A 220 -18.55 2.14 19.70
C PRO A 220 -19.89 2.75 19.22
N PRO A 221 -20.40 3.81 19.88
CA PRO A 221 -21.63 4.45 19.44
C PRO A 221 -21.49 4.94 18.00
N SER A 222 -22.59 5.01 17.25
CA SER A 222 -22.65 5.52 15.86
C SER A 222 -21.97 6.90 15.68
N SER A 223 -21.77 7.66 16.78
CA SER A 223 -21.02 8.91 16.84
C SER A 223 -19.48 8.77 16.83
N ALA A 224 -18.94 7.55 16.88
CA ALA A 224 -17.50 7.30 16.90
C ALA A 224 -16.84 7.28 15.51
N PHE A 225 -17.65 7.25 14.45
CA PHE A 225 -17.19 7.24 13.06
C PHE A 225 -17.32 8.61 12.41
N ASP A 226 -16.33 8.94 11.59
CA ASP A 226 -16.39 10.14 10.79
C ASP A 226 -17.27 9.92 9.56
N ARG A 227 -18.37 10.68 9.47
CA ARG A 227 -19.34 10.60 8.37
C ARG A 227 -18.77 11.11 7.05
N GLU A 228 -17.65 11.81 7.09
CA GLU A 228 -16.93 12.31 5.91
C GLU A 228 -16.18 11.20 5.15
N ILE A 229 -16.04 10.01 5.75
CA ILE A 229 -15.37 8.89 5.11
C ILE A 229 -16.29 8.28 4.05
N THR A 230 -15.95 8.53 2.80
CA THR A 230 -16.69 8.05 1.62
C THR A 230 -15.95 6.94 0.89
N ALA A 231 -14.70 6.65 1.26
CA ALA A 231 -13.86 5.73 0.54
C ALA A 231 -12.98 4.85 1.45
N LEU A 232 -12.73 3.62 1.00
CA LEU A 232 -11.79 2.68 1.61
C LEU A 232 -10.87 2.09 0.55
N ASP A 233 -9.57 2.32 0.68
CA ASP A 233 -8.55 1.77 -0.20
C ASP A 233 -7.82 0.63 0.53
N LEU A 234 -8.22 -0.62 0.26
CA LEU A 234 -7.63 -1.83 0.83
C LEU A 234 -6.71 -2.56 -0.16
N THR A 235 -6.23 -1.83 -1.18
CA THR A 235 -5.32 -2.32 -2.22
C THR A 235 -4.11 -3.03 -1.61
N GLY A 236 -3.96 -4.33 -1.87
CA GLY A 236 -2.86 -5.17 -1.36
C GLY A 236 -3.05 -5.78 0.02
N ALA A 237 -4.12 -5.43 0.74
CA ALA A 237 -4.34 -5.94 2.10
C ALA A 237 -5.01 -7.31 2.11
N LEU A 238 -5.93 -7.56 1.16
CA LEU A 238 -6.67 -8.82 1.07
C LEU A 238 -5.74 -10.00 0.73
N GLY A 239 -5.93 -11.12 1.43
CA GLY A 239 -5.14 -12.34 1.25
C GLY A 239 -3.74 -12.28 1.88
N ARG A 240 -3.22 -11.07 2.18
CA ARG A 240 -1.95 -10.84 2.87
C ARG A 240 -2.12 -10.69 4.38
N SER A 241 -2.91 -9.70 4.79
CA SER A 241 -3.08 -9.30 6.20
C SER A 241 -4.54 -9.15 6.62
N LEU A 242 -5.47 -9.17 5.66
CA LEU A 242 -6.91 -9.13 5.88
C LEU A 242 -7.64 -10.20 5.10
N THR A 243 -8.74 -10.68 5.67
CA THR A 243 -9.74 -11.46 4.95
C THR A 243 -10.99 -10.61 4.65
N LEU A 244 -11.78 -11.02 3.66
CA LEU A 244 -13.08 -10.38 3.40
C LEU A 244 -14.07 -10.52 4.57
N ARG A 245 -13.86 -11.51 5.44
CA ARG A 245 -14.60 -11.67 6.69
C ARG A 245 -14.23 -10.58 7.69
N ASP A 246 -12.96 -10.23 7.78
CA ASP A 246 -12.51 -9.11 8.63
C ASP A 246 -13.11 -7.79 8.14
N VAL A 247 -13.09 -7.55 6.83
CA VAL A 247 -13.73 -6.37 6.21
C VAL A 247 -15.23 -6.36 6.47
N THR A 248 -15.87 -7.53 6.35
CA THR A 248 -17.29 -7.73 6.67
C THR A 248 -17.60 -7.33 8.12
N VAL A 249 -16.85 -7.87 9.07
CA VAL A 249 -17.04 -7.61 10.52
C VAL A 249 -16.73 -6.15 10.85
N LEU A 250 -15.76 -5.55 10.17
CA LEU A 250 -15.44 -4.14 10.31
C LEU A 250 -16.54 -3.24 9.77
N LEU A 251 -17.12 -3.51 8.60
CA LEU A 251 -18.13 -2.64 8.01
C LEU A 251 -19.51 -2.85 8.62
N PHE A 252 -19.81 -4.09 9.02
CA PHE A 252 -21.12 -4.52 9.51
C PHE A 252 -20.98 -5.35 10.79
N PRO A 253 -20.57 -4.75 11.91
CA PRO A 253 -20.46 -5.47 13.17
C PRO A 253 -21.82 -5.97 13.61
N ALA A 254 -21.86 -7.21 14.09
CA ALA A 254 -23.07 -7.78 14.67
C ALA A 254 -23.41 -7.02 15.96
N ARG A 255 -24.69 -6.67 16.15
CA ARG A 255 -25.14 -6.14 17.44
C ARG A 255 -25.02 -7.25 18.49
N PRO A 256 -24.33 -7.03 19.62
CA PRO A 256 -24.46 -7.94 20.75
C PRO A 256 -25.93 -7.94 21.14
N THR A 257 -26.55 -9.12 21.13
CA THR A 257 -27.82 -9.33 21.80
C THR A 257 -27.56 -9.17 23.29
N THR A 258 -27.65 -7.94 23.78
CA THR A 258 -27.84 -7.70 25.21
C THR A 258 -29.17 -8.36 25.54
N SER A 259 -29.12 -9.54 26.15
CA SER A 259 -30.21 -9.99 27.01
C SER A 259 -30.40 -8.89 28.04
N LEU A 260 -31.46 -8.10 27.89
CA LEU A 260 -31.93 -7.25 28.96
C LEU A 260 -32.09 -8.15 30.21
N PRO A 261 -31.60 -7.73 31.39
CA PRO A 261 -32.00 -8.38 32.63
C PRO A 261 -33.52 -8.39 32.71
N ASP A 262 -34.04 -9.55 33.05
CA ASP A 262 -35.44 -9.94 33.14
C ASP A 262 -36.18 -9.26 34.31
N GLU A 263 -36.09 -7.92 34.43
CA GLU A 263 -36.81 -7.18 35.46
C GLU A 263 -37.35 -5.84 34.92
N ALA A 264 -38.67 -5.70 35.03
CA ALA A 264 -39.49 -4.51 34.82
C ALA A 264 -39.93 -4.18 33.39
N GLN A 265 -40.77 -5.03 32.81
CA GLN A 265 -41.89 -4.53 32.00
C GLN A 265 -43.16 -5.37 32.18
N ASP A 266 -43.62 -5.46 33.42
CA ASP A 266 -45.03 -5.72 33.74
C ASP A 266 -45.87 -4.53 33.25
N SER A 267 -46.14 -4.47 31.95
CA SER A 267 -47.16 -3.61 31.37
C SER A 267 -48.09 -4.51 30.56
N TRP A 268 -49.17 -4.94 31.20
CA TRP A 268 -50.27 -5.67 30.58
C TRP A 268 -50.88 -4.79 29.46
N GLU A 269 -51.12 -5.42 28.31
CA GLU A 269 -51.65 -4.88 27.04
C GLU A 269 -50.67 -4.22 26.04
N ALA A 270 -50.12 -5.03 25.12
CA ALA A 270 -50.05 -4.70 23.69
C ALA A 270 -49.73 -5.94 22.83
N SER A 271 -50.78 -6.46 22.18
CA SER A 271 -50.83 -7.16 20.88
C SER A 271 -49.73 -8.16 20.48
N VAL A 272 -50.15 -9.42 20.38
CA VAL A 272 -49.57 -10.53 19.61
C VAL A 272 -49.65 -10.19 18.11
N ASP A 273 -48.58 -9.67 17.53
CA ASP A 273 -48.16 -9.77 16.11
C ASP A 273 -47.15 -8.66 15.80
N ALA A 274 -45.89 -8.88 16.14
CA ALA A 274 -44.79 -8.11 15.57
C ALA A 274 -43.98 -9.05 14.68
N PRO A 275 -43.92 -8.85 13.35
CA PRO A 275 -43.02 -9.62 12.49
C PRO A 275 -41.57 -9.41 12.98
N PRO A 276 -40.69 -10.41 12.85
CA PRO A 276 -39.30 -10.26 13.25
C PRO A 276 -38.70 -9.11 12.45
N THR A 277 -38.46 -7.98 13.12
CA THR A 277 -37.76 -6.85 12.51
C THR A 277 -36.40 -7.36 12.03
N PRO A 278 -36.02 -7.16 10.76
CA PRO A 278 -34.73 -7.62 10.29
C PRO A 278 -33.67 -6.97 11.16
N ARG A 279 -32.74 -7.79 11.67
CA ARG A 279 -31.59 -7.33 12.46
C ARG A 279 -30.75 -6.42 11.58
N LEU A 280 -31.07 -5.13 11.55
CA LEU A 280 -30.38 -4.12 10.77
C LEU A 280 -28.94 -4.05 11.27
N SER A 281 -28.03 -4.67 10.53
CA SER A 281 -26.59 -4.51 10.73
C SER A 281 -26.30 -3.04 10.43
N TYR A 282 -25.87 -2.27 11.43
CA TYR A 282 -25.53 -0.87 11.20
C TYR A 282 -24.23 -0.81 10.41
N ALA A 283 -24.25 -0.18 9.24
CA ALA A 283 -23.04 0.07 8.46
C ALA A 283 -22.19 1.10 9.20
N LEU A 284 -20.95 0.75 9.56
CA LEU A 284 -20.04 1.67 10.25
C LEU A 284 -19.65 2.87 9.39
N VAL A 285 -19.66 2.68 8.07
CA VAL A 285 -19.38 3.73 7.07
C VAL A 285 -20.58 3.83 6.13
N PRO A 286 -21.68 4.51 6.54
CA PRO A 286 -22.92 4.52 5.78
C PRO A 286 -22.81 5.29 4.45
N ASN A 287 -21.84 6.19 4.33
CA ASN A 287 -21.59 7.01 3.14
C ASN A 287 -20.52 6.40 2.20
N LEU A 288 -20.21 5.12 2.36
CA LEU A 288 -19.18 4.45 1.57
C LEU A 288 -19.63 4.32 0.11
N THR A 289 -18.86 4.94 -0.78
CA THR A 289 -19.10 4.99 -2.23
C THR A 289 -17.95 4.38 -3.03
N HIS A 290 -16.72 4.45 -2.52
CA HIS A 290 -15.52 3.95 -3.20
C HIS A 290 -14.86 2.86 -2.37
N VAL A 291 -14.65 1.68 -2.95
CA VAL A 291 -13.93 0.59 -2.28
C VAL A 291 -12.94 -0.04 -3.24
N SER A 292 -11.66 -0.05 -2.86
CA SER A 292 -10.64 -0.83 -3.57
C SER A 292 -10.41 -2.14 -2.83
N LEU A 293 -10.64 -3.26 -3.51
CA LEU A 293 -10.34 -4.61 -3.05
C LEU A 293 -9.23 -5.24 -3.91
N ALA A 294 -8.39 -4.43 -4.56
CA ALA A 294 -7.30 -4.92 -5.39
C ALA A 294 -6.35 -5.82 -4.59
N ILE A 295 -5.93 -6.93 -5.18
CA ILE A 295 -5.16 -7.98 -4.50
C ILE A 295 -3.71 -7.93 -4.95
N ASN A 296 -2.78 -8.34 -4.08
CA ASN A 296 -1.44 -8.70 -4.54
C ASN A 296 -1.52 -10.07 -5.24
N PRO A 297 -1.11 -10.20 -6.52
CA PRO A 297 -1.12 -11.48 -7.25
C PRO A 297 -0.51 -12.66 -6.50
N GLU A 298 0.52 -12.43 -5.66
CA GLU A 298 1.18 -13.47 -4.84
C GLU A 298 0.25 -14.08 -3.77
N HIS A 299 -0.87 -13.44 -3.48
CA HIS A 299 -1.84 -13.84 -2.46
C HIS A 299 -3.24 -14.08 -3.03
N ALA A 300 -3.36 -14.21 -4.36
CA ALA A 300 -4.65 -14.40 -5.03
C ALA A 300 -5.40 -15.65 -4.54
N GLU A 301 -4.68 -16.72 -4.18
CA GLU A 301 -5.25 -17.98 -3.68
C GLU A 301 -5.98 -17.85 -2.32
N ASN A 302 -5.67 -16.81 -1.55
CA ASN A 302 -6.21 -16.60 -0.21
C ASN A 302 -7.55 -15.84 -0.21
N VAL A 303 -8.05 -15.45 -1.39
CA VAL A 303 -9.28 -14.66 -1.52
C VAL A 303 -10.44 -15.54 -1.97
N SER A 304 -11.66 -15.20 -1.56
CA SER A 304 -12.84 -16.01 -1.83
C SER A 304 -13.93 -15.18 -2.49
N TRP A 305 -14.31 -15.56 -3.72
CA TRP A 305 -15.51 -15.01 -4.38
C TRP A 305 -16.78 -15.26 -3.59
N ARG A 306 -16.89 -16.41 -2.91
CA ARG A 306 -18.00 -16.68 -1.99
C ARG A 306 -18.13 -15.60 -0.91
N ASP A 307 -17.06 -15.29 -0.19
CA ASP A 307 -17.07 -14.24 0.83
C ASP A 307 -17.38 -12.86 0.22
N LEU A 308 -16.87 -12.55 -0.99
CA LEU A 308 -17.25 -11.33 -1.72
C LEU A 308 -18.74 -11.28 -2.02
N LEU A 309 -19.33 -12.37 -2.50
CA LEU A 309 -20.77 -12.47 -2.77
C LEU A 309 -21.62 -12.35 -1.50
N THR A 310 -21.09 -12.74 -0.33
CA THR A 310 -21.79 -12.47 0.95
C THR A 310 -21.67 -11.01 1.41
N LEU A 311 -20.62 -10.32 0.99
CA LEU A 311 -20.40 -8.92 1.32
C LEU A 311 -21.19 -8.00 0.37
N ALA A 312 -21.25 -8.33 -0.91
CA ALA A 312 -21.80 -7.50 -1.97
C ALA A 312 -23.23 -6.96 -1.72
N PRO A 313 -24.22 -7.76 -1.26
CA PRO A 313 -25.56 -7.27 -0.98
C PRO A 313 -25.62 -6.18 0.11
N ARG A 314 -24.62 -6.13 0.98
CA ARG A 314 -24.51 -5.12 2.05
C ARG A 314 -23.81 -3.84 1.56
N LEU A 315 -23.17 -3.89 0.40
CA LEU A 315 -22.44 -2.78 -0.22
C LEU A 315 -23.28 -2.04 -1.27
N GLY A 316 -24.61 -1.99 -1.11
CA GLY A 316 -25.53 -1.44 -2.11
C GLY A 316 -25.33 0.05 -2.43
N SER A 317 -24.60 0.81 -1.61
CA SER A 317 -24.31 2.24 -1.84
C SER A 317 -23.04 2.49 -2.67
N ILE A 318 -22.25 1.47 -2.98
CA ILE A 318 -20.97 1.63 -3.68
C ILE A 318 -21.20 1.98 -5.15
N THR A 319 -20.50 3.00 -5.62
CA THR A 319 -20.45 3.40 -7.02
C THR A 319 -19.12 3.03 -7.69
N HIS A 320 -18.04 2.93 -6.94
CA HIS A 320 -16.70 2.65 -7.47
C HIS A 320 -16.08 1.43 -6.79
N LEU A 321 -15.79 0.39 -7.57
CA LEU A 321 -15.16 -0.84 -7.08
C LEU A 321 -13.92 -1.17 -7.90
N SER A 322 -12.81 -1.50 -7.23
CA SER A 322 -11.66 -2.14 -7.87
C SER A 322 -11.52 -3.59 -7.42
N LEU A 323 -11.52 -4.49 -8.39
CA LEU A 323 -11.20 -5.90 -8.29
C LEU A 323 -9.91 -6.20 -9.09
N ALA A 324 -8.94 -5.28 -9.09
CA ALA A 324 -7.69 -5.49 -9.80
C ALA A 324 -6.94 -6.72 -9.24
N TYR A 325 -6.36 -7.51 -10.16
CA TYR A 325 -5.66 -8.77 -9.93
C TYR A 325 -6.50 -9.83 -9.23
N TRP A 326 -7.83 -9.76 -9.36
CA TRP A 326 -8.66 -10.82 -8.84
C TRP A 326 -8.48 -12.11 -9.65
N PRO A 327 -8.30 -13.24 -8.96
CA PRO A 327 -8.32 -14.55 -9.60
C PRO A 327 -9.65 -14.79 -10.29
N GLU A 328 -9.65 -15.73 -11.23
CA GLU A 328 -10.83 -16.11 -11.98
C GLU A 328 -12.06 -16.41 -11.10
N PRO A 329 -13.26 -15.93 -11.50
CA PRO A 329 -14.50 -16.14 -10.77
C PRO A 329 -14.87 -17.61 -10.60
N CYS A 330 -14.73 -18.13 -9.39
CA CYS A 330 -15.19 -19.47 -9.01
C CYS A 330 -15.49 -19.52 -7.51
N LEU A 331 -16.47 -20.33 -7.10
CA LEU A 331 -16.97 -20.41 -5.72
C LEU A 331 -15.98 -21.13 -4.79
N LEU A 332 -15.20 -22.09 -5.32
CA LEU A 332 -14.17 -22.83 -4.58
C LEU A 332 -12.81 -22.78 -5.31
N GLN A 333 -12.02 -21.75 -5.06
CA GLN A 333 -10.67 -21.64 -5.64
C GLN A 333 -9.73 -22.76 -5.24
N SER A 334 -9.79 -23.20 -3.99
CA SER A 334 -8.96 -24.31 -3.49
C SER A 334 -9.31 -25.66 -4.12
N ALA A 335 -10.45 -25.78 -4.79
CA ALA A 335 -10.89 -27.02 -5.44
C ALA A 335 -10.40 -27.17 -6.89
N LYS A 336 -9.78 -26.14 -7.50
CA LYS A 336 -9.35 -26.18 -8.92
C LYS A 336 -8.41 -27.33 -9.26
N PHE A 337 -7.65 -27.81 -8.27
CA PHE A 337 -6.69 -28.91 -8.41
C PHE A 337 -7.15 -30.20 -7.71
N ALA A 338 -8.32 -30.20 -7.07
CA ALA A 338 -8.81 -31.33 -6.32
C ALA A 338 -9.70 -32.22 -7.21
N THR A 339 -9.42 -33.52 -7.24
CA THR A 339 -10.24 -34.53 -7.92
C THR A 339 -10.66 -35.62 -6.95
N VAL A 340 -11.91 -36.07 -7.03
CA VAL A 340 -12.44 -37.22 -6.30
C VAL A 340 -12.59 -38.40 -7.24
N ASN A 341 -12.23 -39.59 -6.75
CA ASN A 341 -12.46 -40.82 -7.50
C ASN A 341 -13.94 -41.21 -7.38
N SER A 342 -14.63 -41.29 -8.51
CA SER A 342 -15.93 -41.92 -8.63
C SER A 342 -15.84 -43.41 -8.24
N PRO A 343 -16.87 -43.99 -7.62
CA PRO A 343 -16.96 -45.43 -7.39
C PRO A 343 -16.87 -46.27 -8.68
N GLN A 344 -17.01 -45.64 -9.86
CA GLN A 344 -16.80 -46.26 -11.17
C GLN A 344 -15.37 -46.08 -11.71
N GLY A 345 -14.41 -45.67 -10.87
CA GLY A 345 -12.98 -45.56 -11.22
C GLY A 345 -12.58 -44.29 -11.99
N HIS A 346 -13.51 -43.37 -12.25
CA HIS A 346 -13.23 -42.12 -12.97
C HIS A 346 -12.82 -41.02 -11.99
N ARG A 347 -11.81 -40.22 -12.32
CA ARG A 347 -11.47 -39.00 -11.55
C ARG A 347 -12.39 -37.86 -11.98
N ILE A 348 -13.21 -37.38 -11.06
CA ILE A 348 -14.14 -36.25 -11.27
C ILE A 348 -13.58 -35.05 -10.50
N PRO A 349 -13.55 -33.83 -11.07
CA PRO A 349 -13.17 -32.64 -10.32
C PRO A 349 -14.07 -32.44 -9.09
N TYR A 350 -13.48 -31.96 -7.99
CA TYR A 350 -14.20 -31.73 -6.73
C TYR A 350 -15.07 -30.46 -6.78
N GLY A 351 -14.68 -29.48 -7.62
CA GLY A 351 -15.41 -28.24 -7.86
C GLY A 351 -16.09 -28.22 -9.23
N GLY A 352 -16.92 -27.19 -9.47
CA GLY A 352 -17.51 -26.92 -10.79
C GLY A 352 -16.47 -26.50 -11.83
N THR A 353 -15.43 -25.79 -11.40
CA THR A 353 -14.27 -25.39 -12.23
C THR A 353 -13.02 -26.19 -11.87
N ASN A 354 -12.31 -26.65 -12.91
CA ASN A 354 -11.04 -27.34 -12.86
C ASN A 354 -9.96 -26.50 -13.57
N TYR A 355 -8.68 -26.87 -13.44
CA TYR A 355 -7.56 -26.14 -14.05
C TYR A 355 -7.64 -25.96 -15.59
N TYR A 356 -8.29 -26.89 -16.28
CA TYR A 356 -8.47 -26.89 -17.74
C TYR A 356 -9.86 -26.42 -18.20
N SER A 357 -10.75 -26.03 -17.28
CA SER A 357 -12.13 -25.66 -17.60
C SER A 357 -12.19 -24.57 -18.67
N HIS A 358 -11.34 -23.55 -18.57
CA HIS A 358 -11.39 -22.40 -19.49
C HIS A 358 -10.48 -22.55 -20.70
N SER A 359 -9.44 -23.39 -20.62
CA SER A 359 -8.44 -23.56 -21.69
C SER A 359 -8.75 -24.71 -22.65
N ILE A 360 -9.33 -25.80 -22.16
CA ILE A 360 -9.65 -26.99 -22.95
C ILE A 360 -11.17 -27.13 -23.07
N ASP A 361 -11.87 -27.12 -21.93
CA ASP A 361 -13.30 -27.42 -21.92
C ASP A 361 -14.17 -26.22 -22.34
N HIS A 362 -13.57 -25.01 -22.38
CA HIS A 362 -14.26 -23.74 -22.65
C HIS A 362 -15.50 -23.53 -21.79
N ASP A 363 -15.52 -24.10 -20.59
CA ASP A 363 -16.62 -24.03 -19.63
C ASP A 363 -16.47 -22.76 -18.78
N TRP A 364 -17.38 -21.81 -18.98
CA TRP A 364 -17.43 -20.54 -18.25
C TRP A 364 -18.65 -20.44 -17.31
N SER A 365 -19.42 -21.52 -17.15
CA SER A 365 -20.71 -21.53 -16.43
C SER A 365 -20.59 -21.00 -15.00
N GLU A 366 -19.63 -21.49 -14.21
CA GLU A 366 -19.42 -21.04 -12.83
C GLU A 366 -19.00 -19.57 -12.77
N ALA A 367 -18.14 -19.13 -13.69
CA ALA A 367 -17.68 -17.75 -13.75
C ALA A 367 -18.84 -16.79 -14.08
N LEU A 368 -19.68 -17.17 -15.05
CA LEU A 368 -20.89 -16.44 -15.41
C LEU A 368 -21.86 -16.34 -14.24
N LEU A 369 -22.07 -17.44 -13.50
CA LEU A 369 -22.93 -17.45 -12.31
C LEU A 369 -22.41 -16.50 -11.22
N VAL A 370 -21.11 -16.50 -10.95
CA VAL A 370 -20.50 -15.60 -9.95
C VAL A 370 -20.64 -14.15 -10.37
N LEU A 371 -20.29 -13.82 -11.62
CA LEU A 371 -20.37 -12.46 -12.13
C LEU A 371 -21.81 -11.95 -12.22
N LYS A 372 -22.76 -12.81 -12.60
CA LYS A 372 -24.20 -12.51 -12.60
C LYS A 372 -24.68 -12.15 -11.19
N LYS A 373 -24.39 -12.98 -10.18
CA LYS A 373 -24.77 -12.70 -8.77
C LYS A 373 -24.15 -11.41 -8.25
N LEU A 374 -22.89 -11.15 -8.60
CA LEU A 374 -22.20 -9.93 -8.22
C LEU A 374 -22.85 -8.71 -8.89
N SER A 375 -23.22 -8.83 -10.18
CA SER A 375 -23.88 -7.75 -10.92
C SER A 375 -25.24 -7.37 -10.33
N GLN A 376 -26.03 -8.37 -9.91
CA GLN A 376 -27.32 -8.16 -9.26
C GLN A 376 -27.17 -7.48 -7.90
N SER A 377 -26.12 -7.79 -7.17
CA SER A 377 -25.87 -7.23 -5.84
C SER A 377 -25.33 -5.80 -5.90
N LEU A 378 -24.48 -5.51 -6.89
CA LEU A 378 -23.77 -4.23 -7.04
C LEU A 378 -24.29 -3.45 -8.27
N TYR A 379 -25.61 -3.27 -8.32
CA TYR A 379 -26.29 -2.63 -9.45
C TYR A 379 -26.12 -1.10 -9.50
N THR A 380 -25.52 -0.50 -8.47
CA THR A 380 -25.25 0.93 -8.33
C THR A 380 -23.89 1.35 -8.87
N LEU A 381 -23.07 0.40 -9.31
CA LEU A 381 -21.72 0.66 -9.82
C LEU A 381 -21.74 1.57 -11.04
N GLU A 382 -20.86 2.56 -11.01
CA GLU A 382 -20.53 3.49 -12.08
C GLU A 382 -19.12 3.23 -12.62
N PHE A 383 -18.21 2.74 -11.77
CA PHE A 383 -16.84 2.41 -12.13
C PHE A 383 -16.48 1.00 -11.64
N LEU A 384 -15.90 0.19 -12.53
CA LEU A 384 -15.37 -1.12 -12.22
C LEU A 384 -13.94 -1.27 -12.78
N ASP A 385 -12.99 -1.60 -11.90
CA ASP A 385 -11.60 -1.85 -12.29
C ASP A 385 -11.26 -3.34 -12.20
N LEU A 386 -10.92 -3.93 -13.34
CA LEU A 386 -10.50 -5.32 -13.53
C LEU A 386 -9.08 -5.37 -14.11
N THR A 387 -8.22 -4.42 -13.74
CA THR A 387 -6.81 -4.42 -14.12
C THR A 387 -6.14 -5.72 -13.66
N GLY A 388 -5.38 -6.40 -14.52
CA GLY A 388 -4.72 -7.66 -14.19
C GLY A 388 -5.60 -8.91 -14.25
N CYS A 389 -6.83 -8.78 -14.76
CA CYS A 389 -7.82 -9.86 -14.80
C CYS A 389 -8.04 -10.43 -16.21
N ALA A 390 -7.06 -10.26 -17.10
CA ALA A 390 -7.21 -10.59 -18.52
C ALA A 390 -7.55 -12.06 -18.79
N SER A 391 -7.13 -12.97 -17.90
CA SER A 391 -7.40 -14.41 -18.04
C SER A 391 -8.89 -14.75 -18.10
N TRP A 392 -9.76 -13.89 -17.56
CA TRP A 392 -11.21 -14.13 -17.51
C TRP A 392 -12.04 -13.03 -18.18
N PHE A 393 -11.43 -12.08 -18.90
CA PHE A 393 -12.18 -11.07 -19.67
C PHE A 393 -13.21 -11.68 -20.63
N GLN A 394 -12.94 -12.88 -21.14
CA GLN A 394 -13.87 -13.60 -21.99
C GLN A 394 -15.23 -13.83 -21.32
N ALA A 395 -15.28 -14.09 -20.01
CA ALA A 395 -16.52 -14.26 -19.26
C ALA A 395 -17.43 -13.02 -19.30
N LEU A 396 -16.88 -11.83 -19.54
CA LEU A 396 -17.65 -10.58 -19.55
C LEU A 396 -18.60 -10.45 -20.75
N LYS A 397 -18.40 -11.27 -21.80
CA LYS A 397 -19.19 -11.22 -23.05
C LYS A 397 -19.88 -12.55 -23.40
N LEU A 398 -19.66 -13.60 -22.61
CA LEU A 398 -20.28 -14.89 -22.84
C LEU A 398 -21.67 -14.93 -22.21
N GLU A 399 -22.51 -15.79 -22.78
CA GLU A 399 -23.87 -16.05 -22.32
C GLU A 399 -24.08 -17.56 -22.35
N ASP A 400 -24.57 -18.12 -21.24
CA ASP A 400 -24.90 -19.54 -21.12
C ASP A 400 -26.34 -19.68 -20.63
N GLU A 401 -27.28 -19.84 -21.56
CA GLU A 401 -28.75 -19.94 -21.38
C GLU A 401 -29.36 -18.90 -20.42
N HIS A 402 -29.18 -19.08 -19.12
CA HIS A 402 -29.69 -18.24 -18.05
C HIS A 402 -28.61 -17.39 -17.37
N ASP A 403 -27.34 -17.77 -17.47
CA ASP A 403 -26.22 -17.13 -16.81
C ASP A 403 -25.46 -16.24 -17.78
N PHE A 404 -25.66 -14.93 -17.60
CA PHE A 404 -24.97 -13.87 -18.33
C PHE A 404 -24.93 -12.61 -17.47
N ILE A 405 -24.10 -11.66 -17.87
CA ILE A 405 -23.99 -10.37 -17.23
C ILE A 405 -24.97 -9.40 -17.89
N ASP A 406 -25.94 -8.91 -17.14
CA ASP A 406 -26.88 -7.91 -17.64
C ASP A 406 -26.24 -6.51 -17.63
N TRP A 407 -25.60 -6.17 -18.75
CA TRP A 407 -24.98 -4.87 -19.00
C TRP A 407 -25.97 -3.73 -19.23
N VAL A 408 -27.27 -4.02 -19.31
CA VAL A 408 -28.35 -3.04 -19.58
C VAL A 408 -29.05 -2.63 -18.29
N ASN A 409 -29.42 -3.59 -17.44
CA ASN A 409 -30.15 -3.31 -16.20
C ASN A 409 -29.23 -3.32 -14.98
N ASN A 410 -28.63 -4.47 -14.64
CA ASN A 410 -27.83 -4.62 -13.43
C ASN A 410 -26.59 -3.73 -13.48
N TRP A 411 -25.81 -3.81 -14.55
CA TRP A 411 -24.60 -3.00 -14.76
C TRP A 411 -24.78 -1.88 -15.77
N GLY A 412 -26.03 -1.45 -16.01
CA GLY A 412 -26.36 -0.35 -16.92
C GLY A 412 -25.83 1.03 -16.49
N LYS A 413 -25.49 1.19 -15.21
CA LYS A 413 -24.94 2.43 -14.65
C LYS A 413 -23.42 2.55 -14.80
N ILE A 414 -22.71 1.46 -15.10
CA ILE A 414 -21.25 1.48 -15.29
C ILE A 414 -20.93 2.37 -16.48
N THR A 415 -20.23 3.48 -16.23
CA THR A 415 -19.74 4.41 -17.24
C THR A 415 -18.28 4.17 -17.58
N THR A 416 -17.52 3.58 -16.66
CA THR A 416 -16.09 3.32 -16.86
C THR A 416 -15.74 1.90 -16.43
N LEU A 417 -15.18 1.13 -17.35
CA LEU A 417 -14.68 -0.22 -17.10
C LEU A 417 -13.18 -0.24 -17.43
N ARG A 418 -12.33 -0.58 -16.46
CA ARG A 418 -10.89 -0.67 -16.70
C ARG A 418 -10.47 -2.13 -16.91
N LEU A 419 -10.03 -2.44 -18.13
CA LEU A 419 -9.59 -3.75 -18.60
C LEU A 419 -8.10 -3.69 -19.00
N LYS A 420 -7.24 -3.30 -18.06
CA LYS A 420 -5.79 -3.25 -18.28
C LYS A 420 -5.13 -4.58 -17.95
N MET A 421 -3.98 -4.86 -18.58
CA MET A 421 -3.17 -6.05 -18.24
C MET A 421 -2.52 -6.00 -16.85
N GLY A 422 -2.32 -4.80 -16.29
CA GLY A 422 -1.78 -4.61 -14.94
C GLY A 422 -0.25 -4.66 -14.83
N TRP A 423 0.47 -5.06 -15.87
CA TRP A 423 1.92 -4.97 -15.93
C TRP A 423 2.35 -4.14 -17.13
N ALA A 424 3.41 -3.36 -16.95
CA ALA A 424 3.98 -2.57 -18.03
C ALA A 424 4.83 -3.47 -18.92
N LEU A 425 4.68 -3.31 -20.24
CA LEU A 425 5.49 -3.99 -21.22
C LEU A 425 6.92 -3.43 -21.15
N ALA A 426 7.90 -4.30 -20.86
CA ALA A 426 9.30 -3.93 -20.93
C ALA A 426 9.72 -3.66 -22.38
N ALA A 427 10.71 -2.80 -22.60
CA ALA A 427 11.17 -2.46 -23.95
C ALA A 427 11.79 -3.67 -24.69
N ASP A 428 12.24 -4.66 -23.92
CA ASP A 428 12.86 -5.93 -24.32
C ASP A 428 11.94 -7.14 -24.05
N ALA A 429 10.64 -6.91 -23.90
CA ALA A 429 9.66 -7.94 -23.63
C ALA A 429 9.69 -9.08 -24.67
N GLU A 430 9.66 -10.33 -24.19
CA GLU A 430 9.66 -11.52 -25.05
C GLU A 430 8.47 -11.54 -26.01
N PRO A 431 8.60 -12.13 -27.21
CA PRO A 431 7.51 -12.17 -28.20
C PRO A 431 6.25 -12.85 -27.66
N SER A 432 6.38 -13.81 -26.75
CA SER A 432 5.27 -14.46 -26.05
C SER A 432 4.49 -13.46 -25.16
N THR A 433 5.20 -12.59 -24.43
CA THR A 433 4.61 -11.57 -23.57
C THR A 433 3.97 -10.44 -24.38
N LEU A 434 4.56 -10.08 -25.52
CA LEU A 434 3.96 -9.14 -26.48
C LEU A 434 2.65 -9.71 -27.05
N ALA A 435 2.65 -10.98 -27.45
CA ALA A 435 1.47 -11.66 -27.97
C ALA A 435 0.35 -11.75 -26.93
N ALA A 436 0.67 -12.13 -25.68
CA ALA A 436 -0.30 -12.16 -24.59
C ALA A 436 -0.89 -10.77 -24.30
N HIS A 437 -0.05 -9.72 -24.29
CA HIS A 437 -0.51 -8.34 -24.12
C HIS A 437 -1.46 -7.91 -25.25
N GLN A 438 -1.14 -8.27 -26.49
CA GLN A 438 -1.99 -7.97 -27.64
C GLN A 438 -3.32 -8.73 -27.57
N GLU A 439 -3.29 -10.03 -27.25
CA GLU A 439 -4.48 -10.86 -27.09
C GLU A 439 -5.44 -10.29 -26.03
N ALA A 440 -4.92 -9.87 -24.88
CA ALA A 440 -5.72 -9.25 -23.85
C ALA A 440 -6.32 -7.90 -24.28
N ALA A 441 -5.56 -7.09 -25.01
CA ALA A 441 -6.06 -5.83 -25.56
C ALA A 441 -7.18 -6.08 -26.60
N ASP A 442 -7.01 -7.07 -27.47
CA ASP A 442 -8.02 -7.48 -28.45
C ASP A 442 -9.28 -8.05 -27.76
N MET A 443 -9.11 -8.81 -26.67
CA MET A 443 -10.21 -9.28 -25.85
C MET A 443 -10.97 -8.13 -25.19
N ALA A 444 -10.25 -7.14 -24.63
CA ALA A 444 -10.87 -5.94 -24.06
C ALA A 444 -11.67 -5.14 -25.10
N VAL A 445 -11.15 -5.01 -26.33
CA VAL A 445 -11.90 -4.40 -27.46
C VAL A 445 -13.16 -5.21 -27.78
N SER A 446 -13.06 -6.54 -27.80
CA SER A 446 -14.19 -7.42 -28.06
C SER A 446 -15.27 -7.29 -26.99
N VAL A 447 -14.89 -7.17 -25.71
CA VAL A 447 -15.81 -6.96 -24.59
C VAL A 447 -16.50 -5.61 -24.73
N GLU A 448 -15.76 -4.55 -25.03
CA GLU A 448 -16.34 -3.21 -25.23
C GLU A 448 -17.38 -3.20 -26.37
N ARG A 449 -17.07 -3.83 -27.51
CA ARG A 449 -18.02 -3.95 -28.63
C ARG A 449 -19.28 -4.71 -28.22
N HIS A 450 -19.12 -5.81 -27.48
CA HIS A 450 -20.26 -6.58 -26.97
C HIS A 450 -21.13 -5.73 -26.03
N ILE A 451 -20.54 -5.04 -25.05
CA ILE A 451 -21.30 -4.20 -24.11
C ILE A 451 -22.02 -3.07 -24.84
N THR A 452 -21.34 -2.41 -25.79
CA THR A 452 -21.91 -1.30 -26.57
C THR A 452 -23.09 -1.79 -27.42
N ALA A 453 -22.97 -2.96 -28.05
CA ALA A 453 -24.03 -3.59 -28.81
C ALA A 453 -25.20 -4.01 -27.92
N ALA A 454 -24.94 -4.66 -26.78
CA ALA A 454 -25.95 -5.09 -25.82
C ALA A 454 -26.76 -3.92 -25.25
N ARG A 455 -26.07 -2.80 -24.95
CA ARG A 455 -26.72 -1.56 -24.49
C ARG A 455 -27.60 -0.96 -25.57
N GLY A 456 -27.18 -0.93 -26.84
CA GLY A 456 -28.01 -0.45 -27.95
C GLY A 456 -28.58 0.96 -27.72
N GLY A 457 -27.82 1.82 -27.04
CA GLY A 457 -28.26 3.17 -26.64
C GLY A 457 -29.06 3.26 -25.33
N ARG A 458 -29.33 2.15 -24.65
CA ARG A 458 -29.95 2.10 -23.32
C ARG A 458 -28.89 2.16 -22.22
N GLY A 459 -29.20 2.83 -21.12
CA GLY A 459 -28.27 3.03 -20.00
C GLY A 459 -27.32 4.21 -20.22
N ARG A 460 -26.23 4.27 -19.45
CA ARG A 460 -25.22 5.33 -19.59
C ARG A 460 -24.17 4.95 -20.64
N PHE A 461 -23.51 5.95 -21.21
CA PHE A 461 -22.37 5.71 -22.10
C PHE A 461 -21.23 5.03 -21.33
N ILE A 462 -20.62 4.00 -21.92
CA ILE A 462 -19.49 3.29 -21.34
C ILE A 462 -18.20 3.66 -22.05
N THR A 463 -17.15 3.85 -21.26
CA THR A 463 -15.76 3.99 -21.71
C THR A 463 -14.97 2.81 -21.15
N VAL A 464 -14.26 2.08 -22.01
CA VAL A 464 -13.38 0.99 -21.58
C VAL A 464 -11.93 1.45 -21.64
N GLU A 465 -11.28 1.54 -20.48
CA GLU A 465 -9.84 1.83 -20.39
C GLU A 465 -9.06 0.53 -20.59
N ARG A 466 -8.19 0.48 -21.59
CA ARG A 466 -7.42 -0.71 -21.99
C ARG A 466 -5.96 -0.61 -21.59
#